data_AF-A0AB37AQF3-F1
#
_entry.id   AF-A0AB37AQF3-F1
#
_cell.length_a   1.000
_cell.length_b   1.000
_cell.length_c   1.000
_cell.angle_alpha   90.00
_cell.angle_beta   90.00
_cell.angle_gamma   90.00
#
_symmetry.space_group_name_H-M   'P 1'
#
loop_
_entity.id
_entity.type
_entity.pdbx_description
1 polymer ?
#
loop_
_entity_poly.entity_id
_entity_poly.type
_entity_poly.pdbx_seq_one_letter_code
_entity_poly.pdbx_strand_id
1 'polypeptide(L)' 'MHKTATIDYGILVEGELWLILDKGEVRLLPGDVVVQRGTNHTWTNRSRSVARIAFILIDSAPFRHCGAPA' A
#
# COMPACT_ATOMS: atom_id res chain seq x y z
N MET A 1 0.86 6.33 -9.40
CA MET A 1 0.62 4.92 -9.08
C MET A 1 1.88 4.15 -9.45
N HIS A 2 2.32 3.20 -8.63
CA HIS A 2 3.53 2.43 -8.85
C HIS A 2 3.44 1.03 -8.24
N LYS A 3 4.37 0.16 -8.62
CA LYS A 3 4.50 -1.21 -8.17
C LYS A 3 5.96 -1.52 -7.85
N THR A 4 6.18 -2.26 -6.78
CA THR A 4 7.51 -2.71 -6.32
C THR A 4 7.53 -4.23 -6.22
N ALA A 5 8.71 -4.83 -6.40
CA ALA A 5 8.92 -6.26 -6.17
C ALA A 5 9.16 -6.51 -4.68
N THR A 6 8.21 -6.12 -3.82
CA THR A 6 8.33 -6.22 -2.36
C THR A 6 7.04 -6.77 -1.74
N ILE A 7 7.18 -7.30 -0.53
CA ILE A 7 6.08 -7.35 0.43
C ILE A 7 6.24 -6.20 1.41
N ASP A 8 5.21 -5.37 1.53
CA ASP A 8 5.24 -4.18 2.39
C ASP A 8 4.22 -4.30 3.52
N TYR A 9 4.65 -3.97 4.73
CA TYR A 9 3.78 -3.74 5.87
C TYR A 9 3.65 -2.22 6.07
N GLY A 10 2.48 -1.69 5.72
CA GLY A 10 2.12 -0.30 5.96
C GLY A 10 1.23 -0.18 7.18
N ILE A 11 1.71 0.45 8.25
CA ILE A 11 0.98 0.60 9.52
C ILE A 11 0.62 2.07 9.68
N LEU A 12 -0.67 2.40 9.63
CA LEU A 12 -1.10 3.79 9.80
C LEU A 12 -1.02 4.16 11.28
N VAL A 13 -0.20 5.15 11.61
CA VAL A 13 0.07 5.58 12.99
C VAL A 13 -0.78 6.79 13.37
N GLU A 14 -1.04 7.69 12.42
CA GLU A 14 -1.75 8.94 12.66
C GLU A 14 -2.51 9.40 11.41
N GLY A 15 -3.65 10.05 11.60
CA GLY A 15 -4.47 10.62 10.52
C GLY A 15 -5.35 9.60 9.82
N GLU A 16 -5.77 9.93 8.59
CA GLU A 16 -6.47 9.01 7.69
C GLU A 16 -5.76 8.99 6.33
N LEU A 17 -5.79 7.83 5.67
CA LEU A 17 -5.15 7.67 4.37
C LEU A 17 -6.00 6.76 3.49
N TRP A 18 -6.05 7.07 2.19
CA TRP A 18 -6.73 6.23 1.22
C TRP A 18 -5.69 5.49 0.38
N LEU A 19 -5.81 4.16 0.35
CA LEU A 19 -5.07 3.28 -0.55
C LEU A 19 -5.90 3.06 -1.81
N ILE A 20 -5.39 3.49 -2.96
CA ILE A 20 -5.99 3.21 -4.26
C ILE A 20 -5.21 2.07 -4.92
N LEU A 21 -5.95 1.08 -5.43
CA LEU A 21 -5.45 -0.08 -6.16
C LEU A 21 -5.96 -0.03 -7.61
N ASP A 22 -5.61 -1.02 -8.43
CA ASP A 22 -6.15 -1.13 -9.79
C ASP A 22 -7.69 -1.23 -9.80
N LYS A 23 -8.27 -1.79 -8.73
CA LYS A 23 -9.72 -1.92 -8.56
C LYS A 23 -10.12 -1.45 -7.17
N GLY A 24 -10.73 -0.27 -7.14
CA GLY A 24 -11.28 0.32 -5.93
C GLY A 24 -10.24 0.98 -5.03
N GLU A 25 -10.73 1.41 -3.89
CA GLU A 25 -9.96 2.11 -2.87
C GLU A 25 -10.46 1.72 -1.48
N VAL A 26 -9.57 1.80 -0.51
CA VAL A 26 -9.88 1.53 0.90
C VAL A 26 -9.38 2.68 1.74
N ARG A 27 -10.21 3.10 2.70
CA ARG A 27 -9.83 4.08 3.72
C ARG A 27 -9.19 3.37 4.90
N LEU A 28 -8.08 3.90 5.37
CA LEU A 28 -7.36 3.46 6.56
C LEU A 28 -7.50 4.47 7.69
N LEU A 29 -7.57 3.97 8.91
CA LEU A 29 -7.55 4.70 10.17
C LEU A 29 -6.34 4.27 11.03
N PRO A 30 -5.98 5.03 12.07
CA PRO A 30 -4.83 4.68 12.91
C PRO A 30 -4.99 3.28 13.52
N GLY A 31 -3.94 2.47 13.42
CA GLY A 31 -3.92 1.07 13.83
C GLY A 31 -4.17 0.08 12.69
N ASP A 32 -4.71 0.52 11.54
CA ASP A 32 -4.86 -0.36 10.38
C ASP A 32 -3.51 -0.76 9.79
N VAL A 33 -3.43 -2.01 9.35
CA VAL A 33 -2.23 -2.60 8.73
C VAL A 33 -2.57 -3.07 7.33
N VAL A 34 -1.82 -2.57 6.35
CA VAL A 34 -1.84 -3.03 4.97
C VAL A 34 -0.72 -4.02 4.76
N VAL A 35 -1.07 -5.19 4.23
CA VAL A 35 -0.11 -6.17 3.70
C VAL A 35 -0.12 -6.05 2.18
N GLN A 36 0.80 -5.23 1.65
CA GLN A 36 0.91 -4.97 0.21
C GLN A 36 1.77 -6.06 -0.45
N ARG A 37 1.18 -6.88 -1.31
CA ARG A 37 1.84 -8.05 -1.92
C ARG A 37 2.30 -7.76 -3.35
N GLY A 38 3.13 -6.74 -3.52
CA GLY A 38 3.65 -6.31 -4.83
C GLY A 38 2.56 -5.84 -5.80
N THR A 39 1.49 -5.23 -5.28
CA THR A 39 0.35 -4.71 -6.06
C THR A 39 0.62 -3.27 -6.52
N ASN A 40 0.07 -2.90 -7.68
CA ASN A 40 0.11 -1.53 -8.18
C ASN A 40 -0.78 -0.64 -7.29
N HIS A 41 -0.22 0.44 -6.76
CA HIS A 41 -0.92 1.24 -5.77
C HIS A 41 -0.48 2.70 -5.73
N THR A 42 -1.29 3.54 -5.08
CA THR A 42 -0.92 4.89 -4.68
C THR A 42 -1.66 5.29 -3.41
N TRP A 43 -1.11 6.26 -2.71
CA TRP A 43 -1.68 6.82 -1.48
C TRP A 43 -2.24 8.21 -1.76
N THR A 44 -3.40 8.52 -1.17
CA THR A 44 -3.91 9.90 -1.15
C THR A 44 -4.39 10.26 0.25
N ASN A 45 -3.98 11.43 0.72
CA ASN A 45 -4.53 12.03 1.92
C ASN A 45 -5.58 13.06 1.47
N ARG A 46 -6.85 12.79 1.76
CA ARG A 46 -8.00 13.65 1.42
C ARG A 46 -8.40 14.58 2.56
N SER A 47 -7.70 14.50 3.69
CA SER A 47 -7.95 15.33 4.86
C SER A 47 -7.12 16.62 4.80
N ARG A 48 -7.38 17.53 5.75
CA ARG A 48 -6.56 18.74 5.96
C ARG A 48 -5.42 18.52 6.96
N SER A 49 -5.33 17.33 7.54
CA SER A 49 -4.35 16.98 8.58
C SER A 49 -3.25 16.10 8.01
N VAL A 50 -2.10 16.04 8.68
CA VAL A 50 -1.03 15.10 8.32
C VAL A 50 -1.48 13.67 8.60
N ALA A 51 -1.12 12.75 7.69
CA ALA A 51 -1.19 11.32 7.93
C ALA A 51 0.23 10.77 8.05
N ARG A 52 0.49 9.91 9.05
CA ARG A 52 1.79 9.26 9.26
C ARG A 52 1.63 7.76 9.17
N ILE A 53 2.34 7.15 8.24
CA ILE A 53 2.38 5.71 8.02
C ILE A 53 3.82 5.22 8.17
N ALA A 54 4.00 4.12 8.88
CA ALA A 54 5.28 3.41 8.96
C ALA A 54 5.30 2.32 7.90
N PHE A 55 6.37 2.26 7.10
CA PHE A 55 6.55 1.23 6.09
C PHE A 55 7.75 0.35 6.42
N ILE A 56 7.53 -0.96 6.34
CA ILE A 56 8.59 -1.98 6.32
C ILE A 56 8.48 -2.68 4.98
N LEU A 57 9.47 -2.47 4.10
CA LEU A 57 9.53 -3.08 2.78
C LEU A 57 10.56 -4.19 2.79
N ILE A 58 10.16 -5.38 2.39
CA ILE A 58 11.03 -6.56 2.31
C ILE A 58 11.12 -6.98 0.84
N ASP A 59 12.34 -7.19 0.36
CA ASP A 59 12.59 -7.68 -1.00
C ASP A 59 11.82 -8.98 -1.28
N SER A 60 11.31 -9.10 -2.50
CA SER A 60 10.57 -10.28 -2.94
C SER A 60 10.80 -10.55 -4.42
N ALA A 61 10.58 -11.80 -4.82
CA ALA A 61 10.53 -12.11 -6.25
C ALA A 61 9.42 -11.29 -6.95
N PRO A 62 9.63 -10.85 -8.20
CA PRO A 62 8.60 -10.13 -8.97
C PRO A 62 7.29 -10.92 -9.03
N PHE A 63 6.15 -10.23 -8.90
CA PHE A 63 4.83 -10.85 -9.02
C PHE A 63 4.67 -11.50 -10.41
N ARG A 64 4.17 -12.74 -10.42
CA ARG A 64 3.91 -13.51 -11.64
C ARG A 64 2.45 -13.92 -11.72
N HIS A 65 1.84 -13.72 -12.88
CA HIS A 65 0.50 -14.20 -13.20
C HIS A 65 0.60 -15.32 -14.24
N CYS A 66 0.14 -16.52 -13.91
CA CYS A 66 0.27 -17.72 -14.76
C CYS A 66 1.71 -17.98 -15.27
N GLY A 67 2.71 -17.68 -14.43
CA GLY A 67 4.14 -17.89 -14.74
C GLY A 67 4.83 -16.73 -15.49
N ALA A 68 4.07 -15.82 -16.08
CA ALA A 68 4.60 -14.64 -16.76
C ALA A 68 4.79 -13.46 -15.80
N PRO A 69 5.74 -12.54 -16.06
CA PRO A 69 5.80 -11.25 -15.35
C PRO A 69 4.48 -10.50 -15.55
N ALA A 70 3.99 -9.89 -14.47
CA ALA A 70 2.75 -9.13 -14.45
C ALA A 70 2.99 -7.66 -14.14
#